data_AF-A0A969RQC3-F1
#
_entry.id   AF-A0A969RQC3-F1
#
_cell.length_a   1.000
_cell.length_b   1.000
_cell.length_c   1.000
_cell.angle_alpha   90.00
_cell.angle_beta   90.00
_cell.angle_gamma   90.00
#
_symmetry.space_group_name_H-M   'P 1'
#
loop_
_entity.id
_entity.type
_entity.pdbx_description
1 polymer ?
#
loop_
_entity_poly.entity_id
_entity_poly.type
_entity_poly.pdbx_seq_one_letter_code
_entity_poly.pdbx_strand_id
1 'polypeptide(L)'
;MMVSRSKHTVASLPKTITGDVQNYSPPTGFFNTNLLKTPSGDCAAVSPSIAKYNDQPIDANKALKVDVDGDCQADFFMQVFRTVGTTSADQVTRNVSTPTQVKPSRFDLGIRVYAIMADGSQPGNAWSNLSREPASLKLTNGEGDQRTQPLSVIYSSFSWSDQSSSLCDYPGVTLPRGCPARP
;
A
#
# COMPACT_ATOMS: atom_id res chain seq x y z
N MET A 1 11.25 1.75 14.48
CA MET A 1 12.10 0.55 14.28
C MET A 1 11.68 -0.07 12.95
N MET A 2 12.47 0.14 11.90
CA MET A 2 12.14 -0.29 10.53
C MET A 2 12.80 -1.65 10.31
N VAL A 3 12.02 -2.72 10.28
CA VAL A 3 12.54 -4.09 10.18
C VAL A 3 13.08 -4.29 8.77
N SER A 4 14.41 -4.32 8.67
CA SER A 4 15.17 -4.72 7.48
C SER A 4 14.84 -6.17 7.13
N ARG A 5 14.04 -6.38 6.08
CA ARG A 5 13.97 -7.67 5.39
C ARG A 5 14.93 -7.60 4.20
N SER A 6 16.06 -8.28 4.31
CA SER A 6 17.19 -8.28 3.34
C SER A 6 16.89 -8.87 1.95
N LYS A 7 15.64 -8.87 1.47
CA LYS A 7 15.28 -9.26 0.10
C LYS A 7 14.22 -8.33 -0.46
N HIS A 8 14.64 -7.16 -0.91
CA HIS A 8 13.83 -6.21 -1.69
C HIS A 8 13.64 -6.75 -3.12
N THR A 9 12.85 -7.82 -3.24
CA THR A 9 12.47 -8.36 -4.54
C THR A 9 11.24 -7.64 -5.05
N VAL A 10 11.08 -7.55 -6.38
CA VAL A 10 9.89 -6.93 -6.99
C VAL A 10 8.61 -7.65 -6.55
N ALA A 11 8.71 -8.95 -6.26
CA ALA A 11 7.62 -9.77 -5.72
C ALA A 11 7.19 -9.41 -4.29
N SER A 12 7.99 -8.64 -3.54
CA SER A 12 7.64 -8.16 -2.19
C SER A 12 7.12 -6.73 -2.17
N LEU A 13 7.08 -6.06 -3.32
CA LEU A 13 6.57 -4.70 -3.42
C LEU A 13 5.05 -4.70 -3.49
N PRO A 14 4.39 -3.65 -2.95
CA PRO A 14 2.97 -3.42 -3.20
C PRO A 14 2.64 -3.41 -4.68
N LYS A 15 1.40 -3.78 -5.01
CA LYS A 15 0.94 -3.80 -6.39
C LYS A 15 0.89 -2.39 -6.97
N THR A 16 1.19 -2.30 -8.26
CA THR A 16 1.29 -1.04 -8.99
C THR A 16 -0.06 -0.55 -9.46
N ILE A 17 -0.22 0.77 -9.51
CA ILE A 17 -1.35 1.48 -10.10
C ILE A 17 -0.88 2.34 -11.27
N THR A 18 -1.82 2.67 -12.15
CA THR A 18 -1.66 3.71 -13.16
C THR A 18 -2.26 5.00 -12.63
N GLY A 19 -1.52 6.11 -12.72
CA GLY A 19 -1.96 7.43 -12.25
C GLY A 19 -1.41 7.81 -10.88
N ASP A 20 -2.09 8.78 -10.23
CA ASP A 20 -1.70 9.36 -8.94
C ASP A 20 -2.21 8.52 -7.76
N VAL A 21 -1.36 8.33 -6.75
CA VAL A 21 -1.72 7.67 -5.49
C VAL A 21 -2.88 8.35 -4.76
N GLN A 22 -3.03 9.66 -4.89
CA GLN A 22 -4.11 10.44 -4.27
C GLN A 22 -5.46 10.16 -4.94
N ASN A 23 -5.46 9.94 -6.25
CA ASN A 23 -6.68 9.78 -7.04
C ASN A 23 -7.11 8.33 -7.24
N TYR A 24 -6.30 7.36 -6.80
CA TYR A 24 -6.61 5.94 -6.95
C TYR A 24 -7.90 5.53 -6.23
N SER A 25 -8.65 4.59 -6.80
CA SER A 25 -9.96 4.18 -6.28
C SER A 25 -9.88 3.54 -4.88
N PRO A 26 -10.93 3.66 -4.05
CA PRO A 26 -11.08 2.90 -2.81
C PRO A 26 -11.03 1.37 -3.04
N PRO A 27 -10.89 0.56 -1.97
CA PRO A 27 -10.92 -0.89 -2.10
C PRO A 27 -12.31 -1.38 -2.50
N THR A 28 -12.36 -2.48 -3.25
CA THR A 28 -13.60 -3.11 -3.76
C THR A 28 -13.97 -4.39 -3.02
N GLY A 29 -13.23 -4.72 -1.96
CA GLY A 29 -13.34 -5.97 -1.21
C GLY A 29 -12.01 -6.37 -0.59
N PHE A 30 -12.03 -7.47 0.15
CA PHE A 30 -10.82 -8.05 0.75
C PHE A 30 -10.00 -8.83 -0.28
N PHE A 31 -8.69 -8.80 -0.13
CA PHE A 31 -7.74 -9.57 -0.94
C PHE A 31 -7.89 -11.07 -0.69
N ASN A 32 -8.05 -11.45 0.57
CA ASN A 32 -8.41 -12.79 1.01
C ASN A 32 -9.17 -12.67 2.33
N THR A 33 -10.37 -13.23 2.41
CA THR A 33 -11.22 -13.16 3.61
C THR A 33 -10.65 -13.93 4.80
N ASN A 34 -9.75 -14.88 4.52
CA ASN A 34 -9.16 -15.82 5.45
C ASN A 34 -7.74 -15.41 5.88
N LEU A 35 -7.22 -14.27 5.41
CA LEU A 35 -5.93 -13.75 5.85
C LEU A 35 -6.13 -12.55 6.76
N LEU A 36 -5.45 -12.59 7.91
CA LEU A 36 -5.47 -11.53 8.91
C LEU A 36 -4.04 -11.10 9.24
N LYS A 37 -3.74 -9.80 9.18
CA LYS A 37 -2.52 -9.25 9.75
C LYS A 37 -2.75 -9.06 11.24
N THR A 38 -2.14 -9.90 12.06
CA THR A 38 -2.31 -9.87 13.52
C THR A 38 -0.95 -9.95 14.24
N PRO A 39 -0.79 -9.28 15.41
CA PRO A 39 0.33 -9.53 16.31
C PRO A 39 0.26 -10.92 16.93
N SER A 40 -0.94 -11.50 17.08
CA SER A 40 -1.12 -12.87 17.54
C SER A 40 -0.51 -13.85 16.52
N GLY A 41 -0.27 -15.09 16.95
CA GLY A 41 0.38 -16.12 16.15
C GLY A 41 -0.49 -16.58 14.98
N ASP A 42 -0.88 -17.85 15.01
CA ASP A 42 -1.92 -18.37 14.13
C ASP A 42 -3.28 -18.22 14.84
N CYS A 43 -4.26 -17.65 14.15
CA CYS A 43 -5.62 -17.52 14.65
C CYS A 43 -6.43 -18.82 14.53
N ALA A 44 -5.81 -19.90 14.09
CA ALA A 44 -6.41 -21.23 13.98
C ALA A 44 -7.14 -21.71 15.25
N ALA A 45 -6.72 -21.26 16.44
CA ALA A 45 -7.37 -21.60 17.71
C ALA A 45 -8.71 -20.89 17.93
N VAL A 46 -8.90 -19.69 17.37
CA VAL A 46 -10.14 -18.91 17.45
C VAL A 46 -11.03 -19.17 16.24
N SER A 47 -10.43 -19.27 15.06
CA SER A 47 -11.09 -19.64 13.82
C SER A 47 -10.15 -20.43 12.91
N PRO A 48 -10.46 -21.70 12.59
CA PRO A 48 -9.59 -22.54 11.77
C PRO A 48 -9.48 -22.05 10.32
N SER A 49 -10.35 -21.13 9.90
CA SER A 49 -10.33 -20.53 8.57
C SER A 49 -9.50 -19.26 8.49
N ILE A 50 -9.08 -18.66 9.61
CA ILE A 50 -8.28 -17.43 9.61
C ILE A 50 -6.81 -17.78 9.82
N ALA A 51 -6.01 -17.58 8.78
CA ALA A 51 -4.57 -17.74 8.81
C ALA A 51 -3.87 -16.38 8.91
N LYS A 52 -2.66 -16.40 9.48
CA LYS A 52 -1.79 -15.22 9.53
C LYS A 52 -1.41 -14.76 8.13
N TYR A 53 -1.49 -13.45 7.88
CA TYR A 53 -1.03 -12.86 6.64
C TYR A 53 0.46 -13.13 6.41
N ASN A 54 0.76 -13.68 5.23
CA ASN A 54 2.06 -14.20 4.83
C ASN A 54 2.91 -13.20 4.03
N ASP A 55 2.60 -11.90 4.13
CA ASP A 55 3.33 -10.81 3.47
C ASP A 55 3.34 -10.88 1.93
N GLN A 56 2.35 -11.57 1.33
CA GLN A 56 2.14 -11.59 -0.11
C GLN A 56 1.53 -10.27 -0.61
N PRO A 57 1.95 -9.73 -1.78
CA PRO A 57 1.42 -8.47 -2.28
C PRO A 57 -0.10 -8.45 -2.41
N ILE A 58 -0.72 -7.44 -1.80
CA ILE A 58 -2.16 -7.17 -1.87
C ILE A 58 -2.46 -6.47 -3.20
N ASP A 59 -3.50 -6.93 -3.90
CA ASP A 59 -4.02 -6.22 -5.08
C ASP A 59 -4.40 -4.77 -4.75
N ALA A 60 -4.04 -3.84 -5.63
CA ALA A 60 -4.16 -2.42 -5.34
C ALA A 60 -5.61 -2.02 -5.00
N ASN A 61 -6.61 -2.62 -5.66
CA ASN A 61 -8.04 -2.38 -5.42
C ASN A 61 -8.64 -3.27 -4.32
N LYS A 62 -7.83 -3.95 -3.51
CA LYS A 62 -8.25 -4.82 -2.42
C LYS A 62 -7.69 -4.36 -1.08
N ALA A 63 -8.36 -4.78 -0.02
CA ALA A 63 -7.98 -4.50 1.35
C ALA A 63 -7.48 -5.74 2.08
N LEU A 64 -6.57 -5.55 3.03
CA LEU A 64 -6.12 -6.55 3.99
C LEU A 64 -6.75 -6.26 5.35
N LYS A 65 -7.29 -7.29 6.01
CA LYS A 65 -7.78 -7.19 7.38
C LYS A 65 -6.61 -7.08 8.36
N VAL A 66 -6.74 -6.21 9.35
CA VAL A 66 -5.73 -5.93 10.36
C VAL A 66 -6.37 -6.01 11.74
N ASP A 67 -5.78 -6.85 12.57
CA ASP A 67 -6.02 -7.01 14.01
C ASP A 67 -4.83 -6.38 14.73
N VAL A 68 -5.10 -5.47 15.67
CA VAL A 68 -4.04 -4.77 16.42
C VAL A 68 -3.95 -5.22 17.88
N ASP A 69 -5.00 -5.79 18.46
CA ASP A 69 -5.05 -6.18 19.87
C ASP A 69 -4.75 -7.67 20.09
N GLY A 70 -4.74 -8.45 19.02
CA GLY A 70 -4.42 -9.87 19.00
C GLY A 70 -5.61 -10.78 19.33
N ASP A 71 -6.84 -10.27 19.29
CA ASP A 71 -8.06 -11.04 19.60
C ASP A 71 -8.54 -11.94 18.44
N CYS A 72 -7.81 -11.93 17.31
CA CYS A 72 -8.14 -12.64 16.07
C CYS A 72 -9.39 -12.14 15.33
N GLN A 73 -9.83 -10.93 15.64
CA GLN A 73 -10.83 -10.17 14.91
C GLN A 73 -10.18 -8.94 14.27
N ALA A 74 -10.70 -8.53 13.12
CA ALA A 74 -10.14 -7.38 12.43
C ALA A 74 -10.69 -6.10 13.04
N ASP A 75 -9.83 -5.22 13.53
CA ASP A 75 -10.18 -3.87 13.98
C ASP A 75 -10.24 -2.88 12.82
N PHE A 76 -9.37 -3.10 11.83
CA PHE A 76 -9.17 -2.23 10.69
C PHE A 76 -9.03 -3.04 9.40
N PHE A 77 -9.12 -2.33 8.29
CA PHE A 77 -8.61 -2.85 7.03
C PHE A 77 -7.78 -1.81 6.30
N MET A 78 -6.81 -2.30 5.54
CA MET A 78 -5.80 -1.47 4.90
C MET A 78 -5.72 -1.74 3.41
N GLN A 79 -5.75 -0.68 2.62
CA GLN A 79 -5.44 -0.70 1.19
C GLN A 79 -4.00 -0.20 1.00
N VAL A 80 -3.17 -0.94 0.27
CA VAL A 80 -1.77 -0.57 -0.01
C VAL A 80 -1.49 -0.71 -1.49
N PHE A 81 -0.95 0.34 -2.10
CA PHE A 81 -0.64 0.37 -3.53
C PHE A 81 0.51 1.35 -3.81
N ARG A 82 1.15 1.21 -4.97
CA ARG A 82 2.23 2.12 -5.38
C ARG A 82 2.13 2.53 -6.84
N THR A 83 2.76 3.63 -7.23
CA THR A 83 2.98 3.90 -8.65
C THR A 83 3.95 2.88 -9.26
N VAL A 84 3.94 2.76 -10.59
CA VAL A 84 4.91 1.94 -11.33
C VAL A 84 6.34 2.31 -10.94
N GLY A 85 6.59 3.62 -10.77
CA GLY A 85 7.88 4.16 -10.42
C GLY A 85 8.77 4.42 -11.64
N THR A 86 9.91 5.06 -11.41
CA THR A 86 10.98 5.18 -12.41
C THR A 86 11.94 4.00 -12.27
N THR A 87 12.54 3.61 -13.40
CA THR A 87 13.64 2.63 -13.45
C THR A 87 14.86 3.36 -13.98
N SER A 88 16.05 3.01 -13.53
CA SER A 88 17.28 3.61 -14.08
C SER A 88 17.58 3.04 -15.48
N ALA A 89 18.25 3.81 -16.32
CA ALA A 89 18.71 3.37 -17.64
C ALA A 89 19.59 2.10 -17.57
N ASP A 90 20.32 1.92 -16.46
CA ASP A 90 21.16 0.75 -16.16
C ASP A 90 20.35 -0.54 -15.88
N GLN A 91 19.05 -0.41 -15.59
CA GLN A 91 18.13 -1.54 -15.42
C GLN A 91 17.40 -1.90 -16.71
N VAL A 92 17.08 -0.93 -17.55
CA VAL A 92 16.38 -1.13 -18.84
C VAL A 92 17.28 -1.84 -19.86
N THR A 93 18.60 -1.61 -19.80
CA THR A 93 19.60 -2.27 -20.66
C THR A 93 19.79 -3.77 -20.37
N ARG A 94 19.27 -4.30 -19.26
CA ARG A 94 19.37 -5.73 -18.88
C ARG A 94 18.20 -6.60 -19.35
N ASN A 95 17.56 -6.28 -20.49
CA ASN A 95 16.55 -7.12 -21.15
C ASN A 95 15.40 -7.58 -20.22
N VAL A 96 14.75 -6.63 -19.53
CA VAL A 96 13.50 -6.93 -18.82
C VAL A 96 12.35 -6.29 -19.59
N SER A 97 11.63 -7.12 -20.35
CA SER A 97 10.61 -6.72 -21.32
C SER A 97 9.33 -6.10 -20.72
N THR A 98 9.25 -5.94 -19.39
CA THR A 98 8.10 -5.32 -18.73
C THR A 98 8.52 -4.46 -17.51
N PRO A 99 8.04 -3.20 -17.40
CA PRO A 99 8.35 -2.31 -16.27
C PRO A 99 7.96 -2.86 -14.89
N THR A 100 7.02 -3.81 -14.84
CA THR A 100 6.51 -4.44 -13.62
C THR A 100 7.43 -5.51 -13.04
N GLN A 101 8.45 -5.95 -13.78
CA GLN A 101 9.45 -6.94 -13.33
C GLN A 101 10.77 -6.31 -12.89
N VAL A 102 10.96 -5.01 -13.15
CA VAL A 102 12.15 -4.26 -12.75
C VAL A 102 11.94 -3.61 -11.38
N LYS A 103 12.97 -3.67 -10.55
CA LYS A 103 13.02 -3.02 -9.23
C LYS A 103 13.07 -1.49 -9.42
N PRO A 104 11.99 -0.71 -9.20
CA PRO A 104 12.00 0.73 -9.45
C PRO A 104 13.02 1.45 -8.57
N SER A 105 13.72 2.45 -9.12
CA SER A 105 14.63 3.33 -8.36
C SER A 105 13.85 4.32 -7.49
N ARG A 106 12.66 4.75 -7.94
CA ARG A 106 11.75 5.59 -7.17
C ARG A 106 10.31 5.22 -7.43
N PHE A 107 9.45 5.24 -6.42
CA PHE A 107 8.00 5.10 -6.57
C PHE A 107 7.27 5.80 -5.42
N ASP A 108 6.00 6.13 -5.62
CA ASP A 108 5.15 6.69 -4.58
C ASP A 108 4.22 5.61 -4.05
N LEU A 109 4.05 5.57 -2.74
CA LEU A 109 3.22 4.62 -2.00
C LEU A 109 1.98 5.34 -1.48
N GLY A 110 0.83 4.70 -1.63
CA GLY A 110 -0.41 5.06 -0.97
C GLY A 110 -0.84 3.98 0.01
N ILE A 111 -1.14 4.39 1.25
CA ILE A 111 -1.73 3.55 2.28
C ILE A 111 -3.00 4.24 2.75
N ARG A 112 -4.10 3.49 2.81
CA ARG A 112 -5.36 3.96 3.39
C ARG A 112 -5.82 2.95 4.43
N VAL A 113 -6.13 3.43 5.63
CA VAL A 113 -6.60 2.62 6.75
C VAL A 113 -8.04 3.01 7.04
N TYR A 114 -8.93 2.02 7.04
CA TYR A 114 -10.34 2.17 7.32
C TYR A 114 -10.70 1.40 8.60
N ALA A 115 -11.70 1.89 9.32
CA ALA A 115 -12.29 1.15 10.43
C ALA A 115 -12.98 -0.12 9.91
N ILE A 116 -12.99 -1.22 10.68
CA ILE A 116 -13.72 -2.44 10.28
C ILE A 116 -15.21 -2.18 10.06
N MET A 117 -15.77 -1.19 10.76
CA MET A 117 -17.16 -0.77 10.56
C MET A 117 -17.45 -0.15 9.20
N ALA A 118 -16.44 0.15 8.37
CA ALA A 118 -16.58 0.59 6.98
C ALA A 118 -16.62 -0.58 5.98
N ASP A 119 -16.50 -1.81 6.46
CA ASP A 119 -16.53 -3.00 5.62
C ASP A 119 -17.86 -3.05 4.84
N GLY A 120 -17.76 -3.13 3.51
CA GLY A 120 -18.91 -3.18 2.62
C GLY A 120 -19.70 -4.49 2.68
N SER A 121 -19.29 -5.46 3.49
CA SER A 121 -20.10 -6.62 3.86
C SER A 121 -21.00 -6.38 5.07
N GLN A 122 -20.83 -5.28 5.80
CA GLN A 122 -21.65 -4.93 6.95
C GLN A 122 -23.01 -4.33 6.52
N PRO A 123 -24.09 -4.57 7.28
CA PRO A 123 -25.40 -3.99 6.98
C PRO A 123 -25.35 -2.46 6.91
N GLY A 124 -25.82 -1.90 5.79
CA GLY A 124 -25.86 -0.44 5.59
C GLY A 124 -24.59 0.16 4.99
N ASN A 125 -23.56 -0.65 4.73
CA ASN A 125 -22.35 -0.22 4.04
C ASN A 125 -22.25 -0.86 2.66
N ALA A 126 -21.53 -0.20 1.76
CA ALA A 126 -21.15 -0.76 0.47
C ALA A 126 -19.74 -0.32 0.13
N TRP A 127 -18.96 -1.22 -0.46
CA TRP A 127 -17.61 -0.90 -0.95
C TRP A 127 -17.60 0.28 -1.93
N SER A 128 -18.69 0.47 -2.67
CA SER A 128 -18.89 1.60 -3.58
C SER A 128 -19.02 2.96 -2.89
N ASN A 129 -19.36 2.96 -1.59
CA ASN A 129 -19.58 4.18 -0.82
C ASN A 129 -18.32 4.66 -0.08
N LEU A 130 -17.23 3.91 -0.17
CA LEU A 130 -15.97 4.28 0.46
C LEU A 130 -15.40 5.53 -0.20
N SER A 131 -14.91 6.44 0.63
CA SER A 131 -14.20 7.65 0.21
C SER A 131 -12.69 7.41 0.18
N ARG A 132 -12.00 8.39 -0.40
CA ARG A 132 -10.53 8.52 -0.42
C ARG A 132 -10.04 9.60 0.54
N GLU A 133 -10.94 10.47 0.98
CA GLU A 133 -10.63 11.59 1.87
C GLU A 133 -10.60 11.13 3.32
N PRO A 134 -9.57 11.52 4.10
CA PRO A 134 -9.47 11.11 5.49
C PRO A 134 -10.64 11.63 6.32
N ALA A 135 -11.13 10.79 7.23
CA ALA A 135 -12.14 11.16 8.20
C ALA A 135 -11.69 12.39 8.99
N SER A 136 -12.53 13.42 8.98
CA SER A 136 -12.28 14.62 9.77
C SER A 136 -12.44 14.29 11.25
N LEU A 137 -11.38 14.41 12.05
CA LEU A 137 -11.41 14.25 13.53
C LEU A 137 -12.21 15.36 14.26
N LYS A 138 -13.08 16.08 13.55
CA LYS A 138 -13.95 17.09 14.15
C LYS A 138 -14.92 16.35 15.07
N LEU A 139 -14.93 16.78 16.32
CA LEU A 139 -15.63 16.19 17.47
C LEU A 139 -17.17 16.12 17.34
N THR A 140 -17.74 16.43 16.17
CA THR A 140 -19.17 16.65 15.98
C THR A 140 -19.63 15.96 14.70
N ASN A 141 -20.46 14.93 14.88
CA ASN A 141 -21.40 14.30 13.92
C ASN A 141 -21.24 12.78 13.73
N GLY A 142 -21.26 12.02 14.83
CA GLY A 142 -21.61 10.58 14.81
C GLY A 142 -20.64 9.63 14.11
N GLU A 143 -20.92 8.33 14.20
CA GLU A 143 -20.16 7.24 13.56
C GLU A 143 -20.20 7.26 12.02
N GLY A 144 -20.92 8.19 11.40
CA GLY A 144 -21.25 8.20 9.98
C GLY A 144 -20.04 8.30 9.06
N ASP A 145 -19.12 9.22 9.36
CA ASP A 145 -17.95 9.44 8.49
C ASP A 145 -16.95 8.28 8.58
N GLN A 146 -16.84 7.61 9.73
CA GLN A 146 -15.94 6.45 9.91
C GLN A 146 -16.40 5.21 9.14
N ARG A 147 -17.68 5.14 8.73
CA ARG A 147 -18.23 4.05 7.92
C ARG A 147 -17.87 4.14 6.44
N THR A 148 -17.38 5.29 5.99
CA THR A 148 -17.10 5.52 4.56
C THR A 148 -15.71 6.08 4.33
N GLN A 149 -15.15 6.84 5.26
CA GLN A 149 -13.88 7.54 5.09
C GLN A 149 -12.73 6.80 5.79
N PRO A 150 -11.53 6.76 5.19
CA PRO A 150 -10.35 6.23 5.86
C PRO A 150 -10.01 7.06 7.10
N LEU A 151 -9.69 6.40 8.22
CA LEU A 151 -9.21 7.05 9.44
C LEU A 151 -7.82 7.66 9.26
N SER A 152 -7.01 7.08 8.38
CA SER A 152 -5.68 7.58 8.07
C SER A 152 -5.32 7.31 6.62
N VAL A 153 -4.69 8.31 6.00
CA VAL A 153 -4.19 8.24 4.64
C VAL A 153 -2.73 8.69 4.66
N ILE A 154 -1.83 7.82 4.20
CA ILE A 154 -0.40 8.07 4.16
C ILE A 154 0.05 7.98 2.71
N TYR A 155 0.65 9.06 2.22
CA TYR A 155 1.35 9.10 0.95
C TYR A 155 2.84 9.29 1.22
N SER A 156 3.69 8.47 0.60
CA SER A 156 5.13 8.52 0.83
C SER A 156 5.90 8.19 -0.44
N SER A 157 6.97 8.94 -0.72
CA SER A 157 7.87 8.64 -1.83
C SER A 157 9.02 7.77 -1.34
N PHE A 158 9.26 6.67 -2.02
CA PHE A 158 10.39 5.77 -1.78
C PHE A 158 11.41 5.95 -2.89
N SER A 159 12.67 6.11 -2.51
CA SER A 159 13.80 6.18 -3.44
C SER A 159 14.92 5.26 -2.97
N TRP A 160 15.54 4.56 -3.91
CA TRP A 160 16.67 3.69 -3.70
C TRP A 160 17.91 4.27 -4.38
N SER A 161 18.91 4.59 -3.55
CA SER A 161 20.19 5.18 -3.96
C SER A 161 21.32 4.16 -4.09
N ASP A 162 20.99 2.88 -4.30
CA ASP A 162 21.99 1.81 -4.50
C ASP A 162 22.62 1.83 -5.91
N GLN A 163 22.41 2.90 -6.69
CA GLN A 163 22.83 3.02 -8.08
C GLN A 163 23.46 4.39 -8.36
N SER A 164 24.49 4.40 -9.21
CA SER A 164 25.26 5.59 -9.61
C SER A 164 24.40 6.71 -10.24
N SER A 165 23.17 6.40 -10.67
CA SER A 165 22.24 7.35 -11.31
C SER A 165 21.19 7.96 -10.38
N SER A 166 21.05 7.50 -9.13
CA SER A 166 19.94 7.92 -8.25
C SER A 166 20.02 9.41 -7.83
N LEU A 167 21.21 10.03 -7.91
CA LEU A 167 21.38 11.47 -7.70
C LEU A 167 20.75 12.33 -8.80
N CYS A 168 20.52 11.78 -10.00
CA CYS A 168 19.99 12.54 -11.13
C CYS A 168 18.49 12.82 -11.02
N ASP A 169 17.76 12.12 -10.15
CA ASP A 169 16.30 12.24 -9.97
C ASP A 169 15.90 13.05 -8.71
N TYR A 170 16.86 13.62 -7.98
CA TYR A 170 16.59 14.42 -6.78
C TYR A 170 16.30 15.90 -7.14
N PRO A 171 15.11 16.44 -6.83
CA PRO A 171 14.82 17.85 -7.06
C PRO A 171 15.60 18.73 -6.07
N GLY A 172 16.47 19.59 -6.58
CA GLY A 172 17.17 20.61 -5.80
C GLY A 172 18.70 20.49 -5.74
N VAL A 173 19.30 19.50 -6.41
CA VAL A 173 20.77 19.41 -6.56
C VAL A 173 21.17 19.76 -7.98
N THR A 174 22.15 20.66 -8.13
CA THR A 174 22.79 20.93 -9.42
C THR A 174 23.41 19.63 -9.93
N LEU A 175 22.91 19.12 -11.06
CA LEU A 175 23.27 17.79 -11.56
C LEU A 175 24.80 17.66 -11.74
N PRO A 176 25.44 16.60 -11.18
CA PRO A 176 26.83 16.29 -11.49
C PRO A 176 27.00 16.02 -12.99
N ARG A 177 28.16 16.38 -13.56
CA ARG A 177 28.51 16.06 -14.95
C ARG A 177 28.43 14.53 -15.15
N GLY A 178 27.39 14.07 -15.85
CA GLY A 178 27.13 12.63 -16.07
C GLY A 178 25.66 12.22 -16.13
N CYS A 179 24.72 13.09 -15.74
CA CYS A 179 23.29 12.80 -15.88
C CYS A 179 22.83 12.91 -17.35
N PRO A 180 22.03 11.97 -17.89
CA PRO A 180 21.48 12.07 -19.23
C PRO A 180 20.55 13.28 -19.34
N ALA A 181 20.58 13.98 -20.49
CA ALA A 181 19.68 15.09 -20.74
C ALA A 181 18.23 14.60 -20.70
N ARG A 182 17.38 15.33 -19.98
CA ARG A 182 15.94 15.09 -19.93
C ARG A 182 15.37 15.26 -21.37
N PRO A 183 14.61 14.29 -21.91
CA PRO A 183 13.89 14.50 -23.16
C PRO A 183 12.80 15.58 -22.99
#